data_AF-X1K1D3-F1
#
_entry.id   AF-X1K1D3-F1
#
_cell.length_a   1.000
_cell.length_b   1.000
_cell.length_c   1.000
_cell.angle_alpha   90.00
_cell.angle_beta   90.00
_cell.angle_gamma   90.00
#
_symmetry.space_group_name_H-M   'P 1'
#
loop_
_entity.id
_entity.type
_entity.pdbx_description
1 polymer ?
#
loop_
_entity_poly.entity_id
_entity_poly.type
_entity_poly.pdbx_seq_one_letter_code
_entity_poly.pdbx_strand_id
1 'polypeptide(L)' 'MAIKENELVYEEIPGWPHPVGVIHITGESEAEIRDAAARLDITPQQLIMAALQEAVDRLE' A
#
# COMPACT_ATOMS: atom_id res chain seq x y z
N MET A 1 -9.24 -11.76 -7.64
CA MET A 1 -8.37 -10.65 -7.23
C MET A 1 -7.29 -11.27 -6.35
N ALA A 2 -6.15 -11.59 -6.94
CA ALA A 2 -5.04 -12.20 -6.23
C ALA A 2 -3.96 -11.13 -6.16
N ILE A 3 -3.68 -10.62 -4.96
CA ILE A 3 -2.37 -10.05 -4.68
C ILE A 3 -1.43 -11.21 -4.98
N LYS A 4 -0.69 -11.14 -6.09
CA LYS A 4 0.33 -12.16 -6.37
C LYS A 4 1.32 -12.08 -5.22
N GLU A 5 1.34 -13.11 -4.40
CA GLU A 5 2.33 -13.27 -3.35
C GLU A 5 3.73 -13.00 -3.93
N ASN A 6 4.53 -12.20 -3.22
CA ASN A 6 6.00 -12.19 -3.25
C ASN A 6 6.78 -11.18 -4.09
N GLU A 7 6.34 -9.92 -4.23
CA GLU A 7 7.29 -8.83 -4.56
C GLU A 7 7.16 -7.65 -3.59
N LEU A 8 7.43 -7.90 -2.31
CA LEU A 8 7.94 -6.85 -1.44
C LEU A 8 9.37 -6.55 -1.89
N VAL A 9 9.55 -5.52 -2.70
CA VAL A 9 10.86 -5.08 -3.15
C VAL A 9 11.40 -4.09 -2.12
N TYR A 10 12.56 -4.40 -1.55
CA TYR A 10 13.32 -3.42 -0.80
C TYR A 10 14.09 -2.57 -1.80
N GLU A 11 13.66 -1.33 -1.98
CA GLU A 11 14.36 -0.36 -2.82
C GLU A 11 15.04 0.68 -1.92
N GLU A 12 16.31 0.95 -2.19
CA GLU A 12 16.98 2.11 -1.60
C GLU A 12 16.46 3.37 -2.30
N ILE A 13 15.60 4.14 -1.63
CA ILE A 13 15.14 5.43 -2.16
C ILE A 13 16.19 6.49 -1.85
N PRO A 14 16.78 7.14 -2.88
CA PRO A 14 17.78 8.19 -2.66
C PRO A 14 17.21 9.33 -1.79
N GLY A 15 17.93 9.67 -0.71
CA GLY A 15 17.57 10.76 0.21
C GLY A 15 16.73 10.36 1.42
N TRP A 16 16.37 9.08 1.57
CA TRP A 16 15.71 8.58 2.78
C TRP A 16 16.71 8.06 3.81
N PRO A 17 16.57 8.41 5.11
CA PRO A 17 17.57 8.07 6.13
C PRO A 17 17.56 6.59 6.56
N HIS A 18 16.57 5.80 6.12
CA HIS A 18 16.36 4.41 6.53
C HIS A 18 15.89 3.56 5.34
N PRO A 19 16.13 2.23 5.37
CA PRO A 19 15.58 1.31 4.38
C PRO A 19 14.05 1.40 4.37
N VAL A 20 13.48 1.52 3.18
CA VAL A 20 12.03 1.59 2.97
C VAL A 20 11.59 0.39 2.15
N GLY A 21 10.52 -0.28 2.59
CA GLY A 21 9.87 -1.31 1.80
C GLY A 21 8.97 -0.65 0.78
N VAL A 22 9.12 -1.01 -0.49
CA VAL A 22 8.24 -0.52 -1.57
C VAL A 22 7.22 -1.61 -1.88
N ILE A 23 5.94 -1.24 -1.83
CA ILE A 23 4.83 -2.10 -2.22
C ILE A 23 4.33 -1.61 -3.57
N HIS A 24 4.48 -2.44 -4.59
CA HIS A 24 3.94 -2.18 -5.92
C HIS A 24 2.50 -2.67 -5.97
N ILE A 25 1.54 -1.74 -5.93
CA ILE A 25 0.12 -2.07 -6.02
C ILE A 25 -0.25 -2.17 -7.50
N THR A 26 -0.60 -3.38 -7.95
CA THR A 26 -1.07 -3.61 -9.33
C THR A 26 -2.59 -3.51 -9.39
N GLY A 27 -3.13 -2.73 -10.33
CA GLY A 27 -4.55 -2.72 -10.68
C GLY A 27 -5.35 -1.52 -10.20
N GLU A 28 -4.82 -0.71 -9.27
CA GLU A 28 -5.37 0.60 -8.93
C GLU A 28 -4.33 1.67 -9.25
N SER A 29 -4.78 2.79 -9.82
CA SER A 29 -3.94 3.95 -10.06
C SER A 29 -3.74 4.76 -8.77
N GLU A 30 -2.60 5.46 -8.67
CA GLU A 30 -2.33 6.38 -7.56
C GLU A 30 -3.47 7.41 -7.37
N ALA A 31 -4.08 7.86 -8.47
CA ALA A 31 -5.21 8.79 -8.45
C ALA A 31 -6.44 8.19 -7.78
N GLU A 32 -6.77 6.93 -8.06
CA GLU A 32 -7.91 6.24 -7.43
C GLU A 32 -7.71 6.06 -5.93
N ILE A 33 -6.49 5.70 -5.49
CA ILE A 33 -6.15 5.58 -4.07
C ILE A 33 -6.26 6.94 -3.37
N ARG A 34 -5.76 8.00 -4.00
CA ARG A 34 -5.85 9.37 -3.45
C ARG A 34 -7.29 9.85 -3.33
N ASP A 35 -8.11 9.63 -4.36
CA ASP A 35 -9.52 9.97 -4.35
C ASP A 35 -10.29 9.20 -3.28
N ALA A 36 -10.03 7.90 -3.15
CA ALA A 36 -10.64 7.06 -2.12
C ALA A 36 -10.26 7.52 -0.70
N ALA A 37 -8.98 7.83 -0.48
CA ALA A 37 -8.49 8.33 0.81
C ALA A 37 -9.11 9.71 1.14
N ALA A 38 -9.22 10.59 0.15
CA ALA A 38 -9.83 11.91 0.31
C ALA A 38 -11.32 11.83 0.69
N ARG A 39 -12.09 10.88 0.10
CA ARG A 39 -13.50 10.66 0.47
C ARG A 39 -13.69 10.19 1.91
N LEU A 40 -12.65 9.59 2.49
CA LEU A 40 -12.64 9.05 3.84
C LEU A 40 -11.95 9.98 4.86
N ASP A 41 -11.48 11.15 4.42
CA ASP A 41 -10.72 12.12 5.23
C ASP A 41 -9.49 11.49 5.91
N ILE A 42 -8.81 10.59 5.19
CA ILE A 42 -7.58 9.93 5.65
C ILE A 42 -6.47 10.08 4.62
N THR A 43 -5.24 9.78 5.04
CA THR A 43 -4.10 9.73 4.13
C THR A 43 -4.12 8.46 3.26
N PRO A 44 -3.56 8.50 2.04
CA PRO A 44 -3.39 7.30 1.22
C PRO A 44 -2.66 6.16 1.94
N GLN A 45 -1.68 6.49 2.78
CA GLN A 45 -0.95 5.51 3.58
C GLN A 45 -1.87 4.82 4.60
N GLN A 46 -2.74 5.57 5.30
CA GLN A 46 -3.69 4.97 6.23
C GLN A 46 -4.70 4.06 5.52
N LEU A 47 -5.15 4.45 4.32
CA LEU A 47 -6.04 3.61 3.51
C LEU A 47 -5.37 2.28 3.14
N ILE A 48 -4.13 2.33 2.66
CA ILE A 48 -3.35 1.13 2.30
C ILE A 48 -3.11 0.25 3.52
N MET A 49 -2.72 0.83 4.66
CA MET A 49 -2.50 0.09 5.90
C MET A 49 -3.77 -0.59 6.42
N ALA A 50 -4.93 0.07 6.33
CA ALA A 50 -6.21 -0.52 6.71
C ALA A 50 -6.58 -1.71 5.81
N ALA A 51 -6.39 -1.57 4.49
CA ALA A 51 -6.65 -2.66 3.54
C ALA A 51 -5.72 -3.87 3.77
N LEU A 52 -4.44 -3.62 4.08
CA LEU A 52 -3.49 -4.68 4.42
C LEU A 52 -3.86 -5.39 5.72
N GLN A 53 -4.25 -4.64 6.76
CA GLN A 53 -4.70 -5.23 8.03
C GLN A 53 -5.93 -6.12 7.83
N GLU A 54 -6.94 -5.63 7.09
CA GLU A 54 -8.13 -6.43 6.79
C GLU A 54 -7.79 -7.71 6.02
N ALA A 55 -6.83 -7.66 5.09
CA ALA A 55 -6.40 -8.84 4.35
C ALA A 55 -5.70 -9.87 5.26
N VAL A 56 -4.90 -9.44 6.23
CA VAL A 56 -4.25 -10.31 7.21
C VAL A 56 -5.30 -10.93 8.14
N ASP A 57 -6.23 -10.14 8.66
CA ASP A 57 -7.27 -10.61 9.59
C ASP A 57 -8.20 -11.66 8.96
N ARG A 58 -8.35 -11.67 7.63
CA ARG A 58 -9.13 -12.66 6.88
C ARG A 58 -8.40 -13.97 6.60
N LEU A 59 -7.07 -14.00 6.79
CA LEU A 59 -6.25 -15.19 6.62
C LEU A 59 -6.12 -16.01 7.91
N GLU A 60 -6.40 -15.40 9.06
CA GLU A 60 -6.55 -16.07 10.37
C GLU A 60 -7.93 -16.72 10.54
#